data_AF-A0A3R9ZKU7-F1
#
_entry.id   AF-A0A3R9ZKU7-F1
#
_cell.length_a   1.000
_cell.length_b   1.000
_cell.length_c   1.000
_cell.angle_alpha   90.00
_cell.angle_beta   90.00
_cell.angle_gamma   90.00
#
_symmetry.space_group_name_H-M   'P 1'
#
loop_
_entity.id
_entity.type
_entity.pdbx_description
1 polymer ?
#
loop_
_entity_poly.entity_id
_entity_poly.type
_entity_poly.pdbx_seq_one_letter_code
_entity_poly.pdbx_strand_id
1 'polypeptide(L)'
;LLSKNEYSRKEKICWQFWEMISLHCKEHRDVNFYAKALNITPYYLSKLSKQFFNDNAKTLIDRQVILKLKELLRTPSNSIQSIADQLNFEDTSYMCRYFKKHTGFTLLQYRKSA
;
A
#
# COMPACT_ATOMS: atom_id res chain seq x y z
N LEU A 1 20.34 26.56 -11.01
CA LEU A 1 20.67 25.57 -12.07
C LEU A 1 20.78 24.19 -11.42
N LEU A 2 19.65 23.55 -11.15
CA LEU A 2 19.67 22.12 -10.81
C LEU A 2 19.94 21.39 -12.12
N SER A 3 21.09 20.73 -12.22
CA SER A 3 21.44 19.93 -13.38
C SER A 3 20.30 18.95 -13.66
N LYS A 4 19.87 18.87 -14.93
CA LYS A 4 19.02 17.78 -15.44
C LYS A 4 19.80 16.48 -15.34
N ASN A 5 19.98 15.94 -14.13
CA ASN A 5 20.42 14.57 -13.98
C ASN A 5 19.22 13.70 -14.36
N GLU A 6 19.26 13.08 -15.54
CA GLU A 6 18.24 12.11 -15.91
C GLU A 6 18.27 10.95 -14.91
N TYR A 7 17.16 10.72 -14.22
CA TYR A 7 17.02 9.54 -13.37
C TYR A 7 17.35 8.26 -14.14
N SER A 8 18.12 7.37 -13.52
CA SER A 8 18.38 6.04 -14.03
C SER A 8 17.07 5.28 -14.26
N ARG A 9 17.10 4.27 -15.14
CA ARG A 9 15.92 3.41 -15.37
C ARG A 9 15.38 2.80 -14.07
N LYS A 10 16.27 2.43 -13.14
CA LYS A 10 15.89 1.84 -11.84
C LYS A 10 15.16 2.85 -10.96
N GLU A 11 15.66 4.09 -10.89
CA GLU A 11 15.00 5.17 -10.16
C GLU A 11 13.62 5.44 -10.76
N LYS A 12 13.52 5.59 -12.09
CA LYS A 12 12.23 5.82 -12.77
C LYS A 12 11.20 4.73 -12.43
N ILE A 13 11.59 3.46 -12.44
CA ILE A 13 10.73 2.33 -12.05
C ILE A 13 10.27 2.47 -10.60
N CYS A 14 11.15 2.82 -9.67
CA CYS A 14 10.79 2.99 -8.25
C CYS A 14 9.83 4.17 -8.04
N TRP A 15 10.05 5.29 -8.74
CA TRP A 15 9.15 6.44 -8.69
C TRP A 15 7.76 6.09 -9.22
N GLN A 16 7.69 5.43 -10.39
CA GLN A 16 6.44 4.95 -10.96
C GLN A 16 5.75 3.95 -10.04
N PHE A 17 6.49 3.02 -9.43
CA PHE A 17 5.92 2.09 -8.47
C PHE A 17 5.28 2.82 -7.28
N TRP A 18 5.97 3.81 -6.71
CA TRP A 18 5.45 4.57 -5.58
C TRP A 18 4.16 5.33 -5.93
N GLU A 19 4.13 5.97 -7.09
CA GLU A 19 2.94 6.64 -7.61
C GLU A 19 1.79 5.64 -7.81
N MET A 20 2.07 4.49 -8.43
CA MET A 20 1.09 3.44 -8.64
C MET A 20 0.49 2.92 -7.34
N ILE A 21 1.29 2.73 -6.28
CA ILE A 21 0.74 2.31 -4.99
C ILE A 21 -0.27 3.34 -4.48
N SER A 22 0.03 4.64 -4.59
CA SER A 22 -0.89 5.68 -4.11
C SER A 22 -2.24 5.66 -4.85
N LEU A 23 -2.22 5.33 -6.14
CA LEU A 23 -3.40 5.27 -7.01
C LEU A 23 -4.20 3.97 -6.84
N HIS A 24 -3.51 2.84 -6.67
CA HIS A 24 -4.14 1.52 -6.81
C HIS A 24 -4.21 0.71 -5.51
N CYS A 25 -3.61 1.15 -4.40
CA CYS A 25 -3.58 0.36 -3.17
C CYS A 25 -4.96 0.03 -2.59
N LYS A 26 -6.00 0.84 -2.89
CA LYS A 26 -7.37 0.54 -2.49
C LYS A 26 -7.85 -0.77 -3.12
N GLU A 27 -7.56 -0.99 -4.39
CA GLU A 27 -8.07 -2.10 -5.18
C GLU A 27 -7.09 -3.28 -5.26
N HIS A 28 -5.78 -2.99 -5.34
CA HIS A 28 -4.74 -3.97 -5.62
C HIS A 28 -3.66 -4.02 -4.54
N ARG A 29 -3.52 -5.20 -3.93
CA ARG A 29 -2.56 -5.50 -2.85
C ARG A 29 -1.47 -6.51 -3.23
N ASP A 30 -1.56 -7.07 -4.43
CA ASP A 30 -0.61 -8.06 -4.94
C ASP A 30 0.55 -7.37 -5.67
N VAL A 31 1.78 -7.76 -5.33
CA VAL A 31 3.00 -7.31 -6.01
C VAL A 31 2.96 -7.63 -7.51
N ASN A 32 2.32 -8.73 -7.91
CA ASN A 32 2.22 -9.14 -9.31
C ASN A 32 1.50 -8.10 -10.18
N PHE A 33 0.48 -7.42 -9.65
CA PHE A 33 -0.24 -6.36 -10.36
C PHE A 33 0.71 -5.23 -10.75
N TYR A 34 1.47 -4.72 -9.78
CA TYR A 34 2.41 -3.62 -10.00
C TYR A 34 3.59 -4.04 -10.88
N ALA A 35 4.12 -5.25 -10.68
CA ALA A 35 5.22 -5.76 -11.49
C ALA A 35 4.83 -5.92 -12.96
N LYS A 36 3.62 -6.45 -13.22
CA LYS A 36 3.06 -6.57 -14.57
C LYS A 36 2.89 -5.21 -15.24
N ALA A 37 2.33 -4.23 -14.53
CA ALA A 37 2.14 -2.88 -15.07
C ALA A 37 3.46 -2.16 -15.39
N LEU A 38 4.51 -2.43 -14.62
CA LEU A 38 5.86 -1.91 -14.85
C LEU A 38 6.68 -2.75 -15.84
N ASN A 39 6.10 -3.83 -16.39
CA ASN A 39 6.75 -4.78 -17.28
C ASN A 39 8.06 -5.36 -16.71
N ILE A 40 8.03 -5.80 -15.45
CA ILE A 40 9.14 -6.43 -14.75
C ILE A 40 8.65 -7.62 -13.91
N THR A 41 9.58 -8.41 -13.38
CA THR A 41 9.23 -9.50 -12.46
C THR A 41 8.96 -9.00 -11.05
N PRO A 42 8.10 -9.67 -10.26
CA PRO A 42 7.87 -9.35 -8.85
C PRO A 42 9.15 -9.39 -8.00
N TYR A 43 10.04 -10.34 -8.32
CA TYR A 43 11.36 -10.44 -7.69
C TYR A 43 12.20 -9.20 -7.96
N TYR A 44 12.27 -8.75 -9.21
CA TYR A 44 13.03 -7.55 -9.57
C TYR A 44 12.44 -6.29 -8.94
N LEU A 45 11.11 -6.15 -8.96
CA LEU A 45 10.43 -5.05 -8.27
C LEU A 45 10.79 -5.04 -6.78
N SER A 46 10.70 -6.18 -6.09
CA SER A 46 11.05 -6.29 -4.67
C SER A 46 12.52 -5.96 -4.39
N LYS A 47 13.44 -6.37 -5.28
CA LYS A 47 14.87 -6.04 -5.19
C LYS A 47 15.10 -4.54 -5.32
N LEU A 48 14.47 -3.88 -6.29
CA LEU A 48 14.54 -2.44 -6.46
C LEU A 48 13.92 -1.71 -5.27
N SER A 49 12.74 -2.13 -4.81
CA SER A 49 12.12 -1.53 -3.62
C SER A 49 13.04 -1.61 -2.41
N LYS A 50 13.68 -2.76 -2.18
CA LYS A 50 14.63 -2.93 -1.07
C LYS A 50 15.84 -2.01 -1.21
N GLN A 51 16.35 -1.83 -2.43
CA GLN A 51 17.48 -0.96 -2.71
C GLN A 51 17.16 0.53 -2.47
N PHE A 52 16.00 1.01 -2.93
CA PHE A 52 15.67 2.44 -2.94
C PHE A 52 14.87 2.91 -1.71
N PHE A 53 14.05 2.04 -1.12
CA PHE A 53 13.17 2.37 0.01
C PHE A 53 13.50 1.60 1.28
N ASN A 54 14.53 0.75 1.26
CA ASN A 54 14.91 -0.15 2.35
C ASN A 54 13.82 -1.17 2.77
N ASP A 55 12.79 -1.35 1.95
CA ASP A 55 11.67 -2.27 2.19
C ASP A 55 11.27 -3.02 0.93
N ASN A 56 10.75 -4.24 1.06
CA ASN A 56 10.27 -4.97 -0.10
C ASN A 56 8.95 -4.37 -0.64
N ALA A 57 8.61 -4.71 -1.88
CA ALA A 57 7.44 -4.16 -2.56
C ALA A 57 6.13 -4.40 -1.79
N LYS A 58 5.95 -5.60 -1.23
CA LYS A 58 4.75 -5.95 -0.46
C LYS A 58 4.60 -5.10 0.79
N THR A 59 5.69 -4.86 1.51
CA THR A 59 5.71 -3.98 2.69
C THR A 59 5.27 -2.56 2.34
N LEU A 60 5.74 -2.03 1.21
CA LEU A 60 5.38 -0.67 0.78
C LEU A 60 3.90 -0.57 0.40
N ILE A 61 3.38 -1.56 -0.34
CA ILE A 61 1.95 -1.67 -0.64
C ILE A 61 1.14 -1.72 0.67
N ASP A 62 1.55 -2.60 1.59
CA ASP A 62 0.82 -2.79 2.85
C ASP A 62 0.79 -1.54 3.71
N ARG A 63 1.89 -0.79 3.77
CA ARG A 63 1.92 0.49 4.49
C ARG A 63 0.91 1.47 3.92
N GLN A 64 0.77 1.58 2.60
CA GLN A 64 -0.19 2.49 1.98
C GLN A 64 -1.65 2.06 2.22
N VAL A 65 -1.95 0.77 2.12
CA VAL A 65 -3.28 0.24 2.48
C VAL A 65 -3.61 0.55 3.94
N ILE A 66 -2.67 0.34 4.85
CA ILE A 66 -2.85 0.63 6.28
C ILE A 66 -3.04 2.13 6.54
N LEU A 67 -2.32 2.99 5.83
CA LEU A 67 -2.52 4.44 5.92
C LEU A 67 -3.94 4.83 5.51
N LYS A 68 -4.47 4.25 4.42
CA LYS A 68 -5.86 4.48 3.98
C LYS A 68 -6.90 3.91 4.95
N LEU A 69 -6.65 2.74 5.53
CA LEU A 69 -7.48 2.20 6.61
C LEU A 69 -7.53 3.15 7.81
N LYS A 70 -6.38 3.65 8.26
CA LYS A 70 -6.30 4.60 9.39
C LYS A 70 -7.03 5.91 9.07
N GLU A 71 -6.89 6.43 7.86
CA GLU A 71 -7.60 7.62 7.38
C GLU A 71 -9.12 7.45 7.48
N LEU A 72 -9.66 6.35 6.94
CA LEU A 72 -11.10 6.07 6.96
C LEU A 72 -11.65 5.78 8.36
N LEU A 73 -10.85 5.19 9.25
CA LEU A 73 -11.24 4.89 10.62
C LEU A 73 -11.43 6.14 11.49
N ARG A 74 -10.78 7.27 11.15
CA ARG A 74 -10.93 8.54 11.86
C ARG A 74 -12.28 9.19 11.64
N THR A 75 -13.01 8.82 10.59
CA THR A 75 -14.35 9.34 10.32
C THR A 75 -15.38 8.44 11.01
N PRO A 76 -16.07 8.88 12.09
CA PRO A 76 -16.92 8.01 12.88
C PRO A 76 -18.14 7.45 12.13
N SER A 77 -18.60 8.14 11.09
CA SER A 77 -19.72 7.71 10.24
C SER A 77 -19.37 6.52 9.33
N ASN A 78 -18.08 6.21 9.12
CA ASN A 78 -17.67 5.06 8.33
C ASN A 78 -17.87 3.76 9.12
N SER A 79 -18.88 2.97 8.73
CA SER A 79 -19.06 1.62 9.26
C SER A 79 -17.89 0.72 8.84
N ILE A 80 -17.62 -0.34 9.61
CA ILE A 80 -16.54 -1.30 9.27
C ILE A 80 -16.80 -1.95 7.90
N GLN A 81 -18.07 -2.23 7.58
CA GLN A 81 -18.45 -2.75 6.26
C GLN A 81 -18.15 -1.73 5.15
N SER A 82 -18.56 -0.47 5.31
CA SER A 82 -18.30 0.57 4.33
C SER A 82 -16.80 0.77 4.07
N ILE A 83 -15.95 0.65 5.10
CA ILE A 83 -14.50 0.73 4.92
C ILE A 83 -13.97 -0.46 4.12
N ALA A 84 -14.49 -1.67 4.37
CA ALA A 84 -14.11 -2.85 3.58
C ALA A 84 -14.47 -2.67 2.10
N ASP A 85 -15.68 -2.17 1.83
CA ASP A 85 -16.18 -1.93 0.48
C ASP A 85 -15.35 -0.85 -0.24
N GLN A 86 -15.11 0.29 0.42
CA GLN A 86 -14.31 1.41 -0.12
C GLN A 86 -12.86 1.02 -0.43
N LEU A 87 -12.33 0.05 0.30
CA LEU A 87 -11.00 -0.49 0.10
C LEU A 87 -11.06 -1.86 -0.56
N ASN A 88 -12.14 -2.26 -1.23
CA ASN A 88 -12.20 -3.50 -2.00
C ASN A 88 -11.60 -4.72 -1.26
N PHE A 89 -11.92 -4.88 0.03
CA PHE A 89 -11.63 -6.10 0.79
C PHE A 89 -12.75 -7.09 0.55
N GLU A 90 -12.40 -8.36 0.26
CA GLU A 90 -13.38 -9.43 0.00
C GLU A 90 -14.38 -9.60 1.15
N ASP A 91 -13.89 -9.49 2.39
CA ASP A 91 -14.74 -9.49 3.57
C ASP A 91 -14.11 -8.68 4.72
N THR A 92 -14.96 -8.28 5.67
CA THR A 92 -14.56 -7.50 6.85
C THR A 92 -13.63 -8.26 7.79
N SER A 93 -13.74 -9.58 7.87
CA SER A 93 -12.88 -10.42 8.71
C SER A 93 -11.44 -10.45 8.19
N TYR A 94 -11.26 -10.55 6.87
CA TYR A 94 -9.96 -10.44 6.21
C TYR A 94 -9.36 -9.05 6.43
N MET A 95 -10.14 -7.98 6.25
CA MET A 95 -9.70 -6.62 6.56
C MET A 95 -9.27 -6.46 8.04
N CYS A 96 -10.03 -7.02 8.99
CA CYS A 96 -9.69 -6.99 10.41
C CYS A 96 -8.37 -7.71 10.71
N ARG A 97 -8.19 -8.93 10.17
CA ARG A 97 -6.95 -9.70 10.32
C ARG A 97 -5.77 -8.97 9.69
N TYR A 98 -5.97 -8.40 8.51
CA TYR A 98 -4.97 -7.62 7.79
C TYR A 98 -4.51 -6.42 8.64
N PHE A 99 -5.44 -5.61 9.13
CA PHE A 99 -5.11 -4.45 9.97
C PHE A 99 -4.38 -4.86 11.26
N LYS A 100 -4.85 -5.91 11.94
CA LYS A 100 -4.22 -6.41 13.16
C LYS A 100 -2.81 -6.94 12.92
N LYS A 101 -2.60 -7.67 11.81
CA LYS A 101 -1.28 -8.19 11.43
C LYS A 101 -0.25 -7.05 11.25
N HIS A 102 -0.67 -5.94 10.67
CA HIS A 102 0.25 -4.84 10.31
C HIS A 102 0.38 -3.77 11.40
N THR A 103 -0.57 -3.66 12.33
CA THR A 103 -0.56 -2.61 13.36
C THR A 103 -0.42 -3.14 14.78
N GLY A 104 -0.72 -4.41 15.02
CA GLY A 104 -0.84 -4.99 16.36
C GLY A 104 -2.21 -4.73 17.04
N PHE A 105 -3.04 -3.87 16.47
CA PHE A 105 -4.33 -3.46 17.05
C PHE A 105 -5.50 -3.92 16.21
N THR A 106 -6.66 -4.15 16.83
CA THR A 106 -7.92 -4.29 16.09
C THR A 106 -8.40 -2.93 15.58
N LEU A 107 -9.26 -2.93 14.55
CA LEU A 107 -9.89 -1.71 14.03
C LEU A 107 -10.63 -0.94 15.12
N LEU A 108 -11.34 -1.65 16.01
CA LEU A 108 -12.09 -1.05 17.12
C LEU A 108 -11.18 -0.44 18.17
N GLN A 109 -10.08 -1.10 18.54
CA GLN A 109 -9.08 -0.53 19.44
C GLN A 109 -8.49 0.76 18.86
N TYR A 110 -8.11 0.73 17.58
CA TYR A 110 -7.54 1.90 16.91
C TYR A 110 -8.54 3.06 16.85
N ARG A 111 -9.79 2.80 16.45
CA ARG A 111 -10.84 3.82 16.37
C ARG A 111 -11.15 4.49 17.71
N LYS A 112 -11.12 3.72 18.82
CA LYS A 112 -11.34 4.29 20.16
C LYS A 112 -10.20 5.17 20.65
N SER A 113 -9.00 5.00 20.09
CA SER A 113 -7.79 5.74 20.47
C SER A 113 -7.43 6.91 19.56
N ALA A 114 -8.11 7.02 18.42
CA ALA A 114 -7.87 8.04 17.39
C ALA A 114 -8.82 9.23 17.57
#